data_AF-A0A6S6SBD3-F1
#
_entry.id   AF-A0A6S6SBD3-F1
#
_cell.length_a   1.000
_cell.length_b   1.000
_cell.length_c   1.000
_cell.angle_alpha   90.00
_cell.angle_beta   90.00
_cell.angle_gamma   90.00
#
_symmetry.space_group_name_H-M   'P 1'
#
loop_
_entity.id
_entity.type
_entity.pdbx_description
1 polymer ?
#
loop_
_entity_poly.entity_id
_entity_poly.type
_entity_poly.pdbx_seq_one_letter_code
_entity_poly.pdbx_strand_id
1 'polypeptide(L)' 'MIKFTLLSLSALVFMGCTMVKEVKPWEKENLAKPIMQFEGLHPLVAKFDSHVYFSKEAARGGNGVAGGGCGCN' A
#
# COMPACT_ATOMS: atom_id res chain seq x y z
N MET A 1 2.96 -40.03 20.32
CA MET A 1 1.75 -39.69 19.55
C MET A 1 1.60 -38.18 19.37
N ILE A 2 1.53 -37.37 20.43
CA ILE A 2 1.43 -35.89 20.38
C ILE A 2 2.47 -35.18 19.49
N LYS A 3 3.73 -35.63 19.49
CA LYS A 3 4.79 -35.06 18.63
C LYS A 3 4.51 -35.23 17.13
N PHE A 4 3.91 -36.36 16.73
CA PHE A 4 3.53 -36.59 15.33
C PHE A 4 2.32 -35.73 14.94
N THR A 5 1.38 -35.51 15.87
CA THR A 5 0.22 -34.63 15.65
C THR A 5 0.63 -33.17 15.46
N LEU A 6 1.58 -32.67 16.26
CA LEU A 6 2.12 -31.31 16.13
C LEU A 6 2.89 -31.10 14.81
N LEU A 7 3.64 -32.10 14.37
CA LEU A 7 4.39 -32.04 13.11
C LEU A 7 3.45 -31.98 11.89
N SER A 8 2.37 -32.77 11.92
CA SER A 8 1.32 -32.74 10.89
C SER A 8 0.62 -31.37 10.84
N LEU A 9 0.28 -30.80 12.00
CA LEU A 9 -0.41 -29.50 12.07
C LEU A 9 0.46 -28.35 11.54
N SER A 10 1.77 -28.37 11.83
CA SER A 10 2.73 -27.38 11.30
C SER A 10 2.80 -27.41 9.77
N ALA A 11 2.78 -28.60 9.15
CA ALA A 11 2.86 -28.74 7.70
C ALA A 11 1.65 -28.13 6.97
N LEU A 12 0.45 -28.16 7.56
CA LEU A 12 -0.75 -27.56 6.95
C LEU A 12 -0.66 -26.04 6.84
N VAL A 13 0.01 -25.36 7.78
CA VAL A 13 0.11 -23.89 7.78
C VAL A 13 0.93 -23.37 6.59
N PHE A 14 1.89 -24.15 6.11
CA PHE A 14 2.77 -23.75 5.01
C PHE A 14 2.26 -24.11 3.60
N MET A 15 1.13 -24.82 3.48
CA MET A 15 0.55 -25.19 2.17
C MET A 15 -0.05 -24.01 1.40
N GLY A 16 -0.26 -22.85 2.03
CA GLY A 16 -0.89 -21.69 1.38
C GLY A 16 -0.09 -21.07 0.22
N CYS A 17 1.23 -21.23 0.21
CA CYS A 17 2.09 -20.59 -0.80
C CYS A 17 2.10 -21.32 -2.16
N THR A 18 1.81 -22.62 -2.20
CA THR A 18 1.87 -23.43 -3.43
C THR A 18 0.51 -23.60 -4.12
N MET A 19 -0.59 -23.29 -3.41
CA MET A 19 -1.96 -23.40 -3.92
C MET A 19 -2.48 -22.12 -4.57
N VAL A 20 -1.60 -21.15 -4.82
CA VAL A 20 -1.97 -19.91 -5.52
C VAL A 20 -2.18 -20.25 -6.99
N LYS A 21 -3.42 -20.17 -7.45
CA LYS A 21 -3.76 -20.29 -8.86
C LYS A 21 -3.06 -19.17 -9.63
N GLU A 22 -2.32 -19.53 -10.68
CA GLU A 22 -1.75 -18.54 -11.58
C GLU A 22 -2.86 -17.67 -12.19
N VAL A 23 -2.78 -16.36 -11.93
CA VAL A 23 -3.74 -15.38 -12.41
C VAL A 23 -3.21 -14.80 -13.71
N LYS A 24 -4.00 -14.90 -14.78
CA LYS A 24 -3.66 -14.36 -16.10
C LYS A 24 -3.58 -12.83 -16.05
N PRO A 25 -2.77 -12.17 -16.90
CA PRO A 25 -2.60 -10.71 -16.85
C PRO A 25 -3.91 -9.92 -16.89
N TRP A 26 -4.89 -10.33 -17.71
CA TRP A 26 -6.20 -9.67 -17.84
C TRP A 26 -7.14 -9.92 -16.66
N GLU A 27 -6.93 -10.96 -15.85
CA GLU A 27 -7.72 -11.22 -14.64
C GLU A 27 -7.37 -10.22 -13.51
N LYS A 28 -6.25 -9.49 -13.64
CA LYS A 28 -5.80 -8.48 -12.67
C LYS A 28 -6.58 -7.17 -12.76
N GLU A 29 -7.24 -6.90 -13.89
CA GLU A 29 -7.99 -5.65 -14.11
C GLU A 29 -9.13 -5.45 -13.12
N ASN A 30 -9.74 -6.52 -12.60
CA ASN A 30 -10.81 -6.45 -11.63
C ASN A 30 -10.41 -5.73 -10.32
N LEU A 31 -9.12 -5.81 -9.94
CA LEU A 31 -8.56 -5.15 -8.76
C LEU A 31 -7.77 -3.87 -9.10
N ALA A 32 -7.42 -3.65 -10.36
CA ALA A 32 -6.61 -2.51 -10.79
C ALA A 32 -7.48 -1.39 -11.37
N LYS A 33 -8.43 -0.87 -10.58
CA LYS A 33 -9.34 0.19 -11.03
C LYS A 33 -8.54 1.49 -11.30
N PRO A 34 -8.85 2.25 -12.37
CA PRO A 34 -8.14 3.50 -12.67
C PRO A 34 -8.11 4.51 -11.51
N ILE A 35 -9.15 4.53 -10.67
CA ILE A 35 -9.23 5.43 -9.51
C ILE A 35 -8.21 5.11 -8.40
N MET A 36 -7.61 3.92 -8.42
CA MET A 36 -6.59 3.49 -7.45
C MET A 36 -5.18 3.91 -7.87
N GLN A 37 -5.02 4.59 -9.02
CA GLN A 37 -3.75 5.20 -9.39
C GLN A 37 -3.33 6.23 -8.34
N PHE A 38 -2.02 6.36 -8.15
CA PHE A 38 -1.46 7.43 -7.33
C PHE A 38 -2.00 8.78 -7.83
N GLU A 39 -2.28 9.69 -6.90
CA GLU A 39 -2.86 11.01 -7.17
C GLU A 39 -4.32 11.00 -7.68
N GLY A 40 -4.90 9.80 -7.85
CA GLY A 40 -6.27 9.60 -8.31
C GLY A 40 -6.45 9.94 -9.79
N LEU A 41 -7.72 9.93 -10.23
CA LEU A 41 -8.07 10.19 -11.65
C LEU A 41 -8.10 11.69 -12.00
N HIS A 42 -8.18 12.57 -10.99
CA HIS A 42 -8.42 14.00 -11.19
C HIS A 42 -7.30 14.82 -10.54
N PRO A 43 -6.69 15.80 -11.24
CA PRO A 43 -5.58 16.60 -10.70
C PRO A 43 -5.86 17.32 -9.38
N LEU A 44 -7.13 17.59 -9.09
CA LEU A 44 -7.55 18.20 -7.81
C LEU A 44 -7.29 17.28 -6.62
N VAL A 45 -7.40 15.96 -6.79
CA VAL A 45 -7.16 14.97 -5.73
C VAL A 45 -5.68 15.01 -5.34
N ALA A 46 -4.78 15.00 -6.33
CA ALA A 46 -3.35 15.19 -6.13
C ALA A 46 -3.02 16.45 -5.31
N LYS A 47 -3.63 17.59 -5.68
CA LYS A 47 -3.43 18.86 -4.97
C LYS A 47 -3.96 18.80 -3.54
N PHE A 48 -5.15 18.24 -3.33
CA PHE A 48 -5.74 18.09 -2.02
C PHE A 48 -4.90 17.20 -1.11
N ASP A 49 -4.45 16.05 -1.62
CA ASP A 49 -3.58 15.13 -0.87
C ASP A 49 -2.26 15.80 -0.51
N SER A 50 -1.64 16.53 -1.44
CA SER A 50 -0.41 17.28 -1.15
C SER A 50 -0.60 18.34 -0.06
N HIS A 51 -1.75 19.02 -0.04
CA HIS A 51 -2.09 20.02 0.96
C HIS A 51 -2.28 19.39 2.34
N VAL A 52 -2.99 18.27 2.43
CA VAL A 52 -3.19 17.52 3.67
C VAL A 52 -1.88 16.93 4.18
N TYR A 53 -1.09 16.32 3.29
CA TYR A 53 0.20 15.73 3.62
C TYR A 53 1.16 16.79 4.16
N PHE A 54 1.29 17.93 3.49
CA PHE A 54 2.11 19.03 4.00
C PHE A 54 1.58 19.54 5.34
N SER A 55 0.27 19.75 5.48
CA SER A 55 -0.32 20.24 6.73
C SER A 55 -0.05 19.32 7.93
N LYS A 56 0.09 18.01 7.70
CA LYS A 56 0.32 17.00 8.75
C LYS A 56 1.79 16.65 8.97
N GLU A 57 2.58 16.65 7.90
CA GLU A 57 3.94 16.08 7.87
C GLU A 57 5.02 17.08 7.42
N ALA A 58 4.71 18.39 7.39
CA ALA A 58 5.65 19.46 7.02
C ALA A 58 6.93 19.53 7.86
N ALA A 59 7.09 18.72 8.91
CA ALA A 59 8.31 18.62 9.69
C ALA A 59 9.56 18.27 8.85
N ARG A 60 9.41 17.63 7.67
CA ARG A 60 10.54 17.20 6.81
C ARG A 60 10.70 17.95 5.49
N GLY A 61 9.86 18.95 5.24
CA GLY A 61 9.85 19.72 4.01
C GLY A 61 9.08 19.06 2.87
N GLY A 62 8.38 19.88 2.09
CA GLY A 62 7.47 19.45 1.02
C GLY A 62 7.99 19.75 -0.38
N ASN A 63 7.21 19.40 -1.41
CA ASN A 63 7.51 19.56 -2.83
C ASN A 63 7.56 21.03 -3.35
N GLY A 64 7.68 22.02 -2.47
CA GLY A 64 7.72 23.45 -2.81
C GLY A 64 8.74 24.21 -1.95
N VAL A 65 9.09 25.43 -2.37
CA VAL A 65 10.19 26.30 -1.87
C VAL A 65 10.14 26.70 -0.38
N ALA A 66 9.26 26.13 0.44
CA ALA A 66 9.26 26.31 1.89
C ALA A 66 9.09 24.94 2.56
N GLY A 67 10.19 24.20 2.67
CA GLY A 67 10.23 22.93 3.34
C GLY A 67 10.65 23.06 4.80
N GLY A 68 9.88 22.48 5.74
CA GLY A 68 10.48 21.76 6.86
C GLY A 68 10.43 22.45 8.22
N GLY A 69 9.43 22.10 9.05
CA GLY A 69 9.49 22.28 10.50
C GLY A 69 9.42 23.73 11.00
N CYS A 70 9.04 23.87 12.29
CA CYS A 70 8.81 25.06 13.13
C CYS A 70 8.18 26.35 12.53
N GLY A 71 7.87 26.42 11.24
CA GLY A 71 7.17 27.54 10.63
C GLY A 71 7.95 28.85 10.57
N CYS A 72 9.26 28.85 10.83
CA CYS A 72 10.09 30.05 10.68
C CYS A 72 10.42 30.27 9.20
N ASN A 73 9.52 30.95 8.50
CA ASN A 73 9.84 31.73 7.30
C ASN A 73 10.28 33.13 7.73
#